data_AF-D4K8S6-F1
#
_entry.id   AF-D4K8S6-F1
#
_cell.length_a   1.000
_cell.length_b   1.000
_cell.length_c   1.000
_cell.angle_alpha   90.00
_cell.angle_beta   90.00
_cell.angle_gamma   90.00
#
_symmetry.space_group_name_H-M   'P 1'
#
loop_
_entity.id
_entity.type
_entity.pdbx_description
1 polymer ?
#
loop_
_entity_poly.entity_id
_entity_poly.type
_entity_poly.pdbx_seq_one_letter_code
_entity_poly.pdbx_strand_id
1 'polypeptide(L)'
;MTSKYIRPLALLLCAAFLGCLLAACNGSADSSPASSAAPASDSASASGSSELPSSTTEANTGELNPGNFDENSVFSITGTENAFAPCLGWGPGVSGCSLKSVIAAASLLQWAEGARMSSRSPEAIQDAFYSWYDGLTDNQQEGFAEAWPLIKDAALDLLSDKDSMTDRIADAGLDADTLPGCTLKNWQALQSVLDGIVPETNGEA
;
A
#
# COMPACT_ATOMS: atom_id res chain seq x y z
N MET A 1 -3.67 7.71 -37.02
CA MET A 1 -3.91 6.31 -37.43
C MET A 1 -4.38 5.56 -36.21
N THR A 2 -5.61 5.06 -36.27
CA THR A 2 -6.39 4.48 -35.18
C THR A 2 -5.94 3.04 -34.92
N SER A 3 -5.26 2.80 -33.80
CA SER A 3 -4.93 1.45 -33.34
C SER A 3 -6.14 0.85 -32.63
N LYS A 4 -7.03 0.24 -33.41
CA LYS A 4 -7.93 -0.84 -32.97
C LYS A 4 -7.06 -2.05 -32.62
N TYR A 5 -7.57 -2.97 -31.79
CA TYR A 5 -6.99 -4.30 -31.43
C TYR A 5 -6.23 -4.43 -30.10
N ILE A 6 -6.87 -4.17 -28.96
CA ILE A 6 -6.52 -4.83 -27.66
C ILE A 6 -7.78 -5.40 -26.94
N ARG A 7 -8.96 -5.35 -27.57
CA ARG A 7 -10.26 -5.66 -26.95
C ARG A 7 -10.87 -7.08 -27.15
N PRO A 8 -10.17 -8.18 -27.51
CA PRO A 8 -10.82 -9.51 -27.47
C PRO A 8 -10.13 -10.57 -26.60
N LEU A 9 -9.07 -10.29 -25.84
CA LEU A 9 -8.38 -11.35 -25.09
C LEU A 9 -8.96 -11.62 -23.69
N ALA A 10 -9.67 -10.67 -23.09
CA ALA A 10 -10.21 -10.80 -21.73
C ALA A 10 -11.52 -11.61 -21.64
N LEU A 11 -12.21 -11.85 -22.76
CA LEU A 11 -13.52 -12.52 -22.76
C LEU A 11 -13.47 -14.06 -22.89
N LEU A 12 -12.28 -14.67 -22.98
CA LEU A 12 -12.15 -16.12 -23.14
C LEU A 12 -11.78 -16.86 -21.84
N LEU A 13 -11.45 -16.15 -20.76
CA LEU A 13 -10.99 -16.76 -19.50
C LEU A 13 -12.11 -16.96 -18.45
N CYS A 14 -13.28 -16.36 -18.63
CA CYS A 14 -14.40 -16.43 -17.67
C CYS A 14 -15.38 -17.60 -17.85
N ALA A 15 -15.22 -18.47 -18.85
CA ALA A 15 -16.22 -19.50 -19.18
C ALA A 15 -15.85 -20.94 -18.77
N ALA A 16 -14.70 -21.17 -18.12
CA ALA A 16 -14.22 -22.54 -17.87
C ALA A 16 -14.20 -23.00 -16.40
N PHE A 17 -14.49 -22.13 -15.42
CA PHE A 17 -14.28 -22.47 -14.00
C PHE A 17 -15.54 -22.73 -13.15
N LEU A 18 -16.75 -22.60 -13.71
CA LEU A 18 -18.01 -22.74 -12.95
C LEU A 18 -18.74 -24.09 -13.11
N GLY A 19 -18.04 -25.16 -13.51
CA GLY A 19 -18.68 -26.38 -14.00
C GLY A 19 -18.53 -27.68 -13.21
N CYS A 20 -17.73 -27.79 -12.13
CA CYS A 20 -17.47 -29.11 -11.50
C CYS A 20 -17.24 -29.05 -9.98
N LEU A 21 -18.17 -28.48 -9.21
CA LEU A 21 -18.19 -28.59 -7.73
C LEU A 21 -19.30 -29.49 -7.17
N LEU A 22 -19.94 -30.31 -8.02
CA LEU A 22 -20.93 -31.31 -7.58
C LEU A 22 -20.70 -32.67 -8.23
N ALA A 23 -19.80 -33.46 -7.67
CA ALA A 23 -19.81 -34.91 -7.84
C ALA A 23 -19.29 -35.62 -6.58
N ALA A 24 -20.26 -36.11 -5.80
CA ALA A 24 -20.22 -37.38 -5.07
C ALA A 24 -19.12 -37.60 -4.01
N CYS A 25 -19.56 -37.44 -2.75
CA CYS A 25 -19.27 -38.43 -1.71
C CYS A 25 -19.61 -39.84 -2.22
N ASN A 26 -18.71 -40.82 -2.09
CA ASN A 26 -19.03 -42.16 -1.56
C ASN A 26 -17.79 -43.04 -1.34
N GLY A 27 -17.63 -43.59 -0.14
CA GLY A 27 -17.40 -45.04 0.06
C GLY A 27 -15.97 -45.63 -0.02
N SER A 28 -15.44 -45.93 1.16
CA SER A 28 -14.99 -47.27 1.62
C SER A 28 -13.65 -47.91 1.18
N ALA A 29 -13.02 -48.46 2.23
CA ALA A 29 -12.36 -49.78 2.35
C ALA A 29 -10.81 -49.87 2.25
N ASP A 30 -10.24 -50.22 3.42
CA ASP A 30 -9.26 -51.28 3.71
C ASP A 30 -8.04 -51.50 2.81
N SER A 31 -6.85 -51.45 3.42
CA SER A 31 -5.92 -52.60 3.55
C SER A 31 -4.49 -52.13 3.90
N SER A 32 -4.00 -52.48 5.09
CA SER A 32 -2.57 -52.77 5.37
C SER A 32 -2.36 -54.29 5.12
N PRO A 33 -1.15 -54.85 4.84
CA PRO A 33 -0.02 -54.86 5.79
C PRO A 33 1.41 -55.04 5.17
N ALA A 34 2.38 -55.25 6.10
CA ALA A 34 3.75 -55.79 5.99
C ALA A 34 4.88 -54.73 5.95
N SER A 35 5.66 -54.52 7.03
CA SER A 35 6.73 -55.39 7.60
C SER A 35 7.88 -55.59 6.60
N SER A 36 9.18 -55.46 6.91
CA SER A 36 9.94 -55.34 8.16
C SER A 36 11.39 -54.97 7.83
N ALA A 37 12.14 -54.58 8.87
CA ALA A 37 13.55 -54.91 9.15
C ALA A 37 14.50 -53.70 9.30
N ALA A 38 14.95 -53.55 10.54
CA ALA A 38 16.09 -52.80 11.08
C ALA A 38 17.45 -53.42 10.63
N PRO A 39 18.64 -53.14 11.21
CA PRO A 39 19.03 -52.22 12.30
C PRO A 39 20.38 -51.47 12.08
N ALA A 40 20.76 -50.60 13.04
CA ALA A 40 22.06 -50.65 13.77
C ALA A 40 22.45 -49.26 14.33
N SER A 41 22.75 -49.27 15.63
CA SER A 41 23.42 -48.22 16.39
C SER A 41 24.88 -48.08 15.94
N ASP A 42 25.45 -46.88 16.06
CA ASP A 42 26.73 -46.74 16.78
C ASP A 42 27.00 -45.30 17.20
N SER A 43 27.46 -45.18 18.44
CA SER A 43 27.96 -43.94 19.04
C SER A 43 29.42 -43.74 18.65
N ALA A 44 29.80 -42.53 18.26
CA ALA A 44 31.21 -42.13 18.22
C ALA A 44 31.36 -40.72 18.78
N SER A 45 31.82 -40.64 20.03
CA SER A 45 32.46 -39.44 20.57
C SER A 45 33.85 -39.32 19.96
N ALA A 46 34.17 -38.14 19.44
CA ALA A 46 35.55 -37.75 19.14
C ALA A 46 35.78 -36.32 19.64
N SER A 47 36.44 -36.21 20.78
CA SER A 47 37.13 -34.99 21.18
C SER A 47 38.29 -34.74 20.21
N GLY A 48 38.27 -33.58 19.55
CA GLY A 48 39.34 -33.08 18.71
C GLY A 48 39.55 -31.60 19.03
N SER A 49 40.44 -31.33 19.98
CA SER A 49 40.98 -30.01 20.27
C SER A 49 41.81 -29.54 19.08
N SER A 50 41.43 -28.42 18.46
CA SER A 50 42.31 -27.61 17.60
C SER A 50 41.84 -26.15 17.64
N GLU A 51 42.69 -25.31 18.21
CA GLU A 51 42.76 -23.84 18.13
C GLU A 51 41.65 -23.11 17.37
N LEU A 52 40.78 -22.45 18.14
CA LEU A 52 40.10 -21.24 17.69
C LEU A 52 41.17 -20.17 17.44
N PRO A 53 41.39 -19.66 16.21
CA PRO A 53 42.01 -18.35 16.10
C PRO A 53 41.05 -17.36 16.76
N SER A 54 41.50 -16.70 17.83
CA SER A 54 40.83 -15.54 18.42
C SER A 54 40.81 -14.40 17.39
N SER A 55 39.91 -14.48 16.42
CA SER A 55 39.59 -13.36 15.54
C SER A 55 38.41 -12.61 16.14
N THR A 56 38.64 -11.98 17.30
CA THR A 56 37.94 -10.73 17.63
C THR A 56 38.56 -9.65 16.77
N THR A 57 38.33 -9.72 15.46
CA THR A 57 38.32 -8.51 14.66
C THR A 57 37.05 -7.80 15.09
N GLU A 58 37.19 -6.82 15.99
CA GLU A 58 36.16 -5.81 16.14
C GLU A 58 35.86 -5.29 14.74
N ALA A 59 34.66 -5.59 14.24
CA ALA A 59 34.14 -4.90 13.08
C ALA A 59 34.16 -3.42 13.44
N ASN A 60 35.07 -2.66 12.81
CA ASN A 60 35.15 -1.23 12.97
C ASN A 60 33.86 -0.62 12.38
N THR A 61 32.80 -0.56 13.18
CA THR A 61 31.56 0.17 12.84
C THR A 61 31.74 1.68 12.97
N GLY A 62 32.96 2.16 13.26
CA GLY A 62 33.31 3.57 13.37
C GLY A 62 33.18 4.38 12.08
N GLU A 63 33.01 3.71 10.93
CA GLU A 63 32.80 4.35 9.62
C GLU A 63 31.49 3.90 8.94
N LEU A 64 30.53 3.37 9.71
CA LEU A 64 29.15 3.46 9.26
C LEU A 64 28.74 4.90 9.47
N ASN A 65 28.86 5.73 8.42
CA ASN A 65 28.23 7.05 8.40
C ASN A 65 26.73 6.84 8.67
N PRO A 66 26.21 7.14 9.88
CA PRO A 66 24.79 7.01 10.15
C PRO A 66 24.00 8.15 9.45
N GLY A 67 24.68 9.00 8.68
CA GLY A 67 24.19 10.25 8.12
C GLY A 67 23.97 10.25 6.61
N ASN A 68 23.89 9.10 5.94
CA ASN A 68 23.39 9.06 4.56
C ASN A 68 22.16 8.15 4.46
N PHE A 69 21.17 8.41 5.32
CA PHE A 69 19.82 7.96 5.04
C PHE A 69 19.44 8.54 3.69
N ASP A 70 19.40 7.69 2.69
CA ASP A 70 18.84 8.04 1.40
C ASP A 70 17.41 8.49 1.68
N GLU A 71 17.18 9.78 1.54
CA GLU A 71 15.92 10.41 1.87
C GLU A 71 14.81 9.95 0.91
N ASN A 72 15.22 9.29 -0.17
CA ASN A 72 14.41 8.63 -1.17
C ASN A 72 14.24 7.12 -0.94
N SER A 73 14.78 6.58 0.15
CA SER A 73 14.60 5.18 0.51
C SER A 73 13.15 4.93 0.89
N VAL A 74 12.63 3.75 0.55
CA VAL A 74 11.28 3.31 0.97
C VAL A 74 11.07 3.41 2.49
N PHE A 75 12.14 3.28 3.28
CA PHE A 75 12.09 3.40 4.74
C PHE A 75 12.03 4.84 5.26
N SER A 76 12.28 5.84 4.39
CA SER A 76 12.33 7.27 4.72
C SER A 76 10.96 7.95 4.59
N ILE A 77 9.96 7.29 3.99
CA ILE A 77 8.57 7.76 3.91
C ILE A 77 7.72 6.85 4.81
N THR A 78 7.46 7.32 6.03
CA THR A 78 6.68 6.59 7.04
C THR A 78 5.26 7.14 7.15
N GLY A 79 4.35 6.36 7.75
CA GLY A 79 3.00 6.84 8.09
C GLY A 79 1.98 6.82 6.94
N THR A 80 2.34 6.22 5.79
CA THR A 80 1.45 6.08 4.62
C THR A 80 0.10 5.46 5.00
N GLU A 81 0.11 4.36 5.77
CA GLU A 81 -1.13 3.69 6.17
C GLU A 81 -2.09 4.61 6.94
N ASN A 82 -1.58 5.38 7.90
CA ASN A 82 -2.39 6.33 8.67
C ASN A 82 -2.89 7.49 7.80
N ALA A 83 -2.05 7.96 6.87
CA ALA A 83 -2.40 9.06 5.97
C ALA A 83 -3.56 8.69 5.04
N PHE A 84 -3.55 7.47 4.50
CA PHE A 84 -4.53 6.99 3.54
C PHE A 84 -5.72 6.25 4.17
N ALA A 85 -5.67 5.86 5.46
CA ALA A 85 -6.79 5.21 6.14
C ALA A 85 -8.15 5.94 5.97
N PRO A 86 -8.24 7.29 6.02
CA PRO A 86 -9.50 8.00 5.79
C PRO A 86 -9.99 7.96 4.33
N CYS A 87 -9.15 7.55 3.39
CA CYS A 87 -9.49 7.38 1.98
C CYS A 87 -10.24 6.06 1.70
N LEU A 88 -10.43 5.21 2.71
CA LEU A 88 -11.11 3.91 2.58
C LEU A 88 -12.58 3.96 3.03
N GLY A 89 -13.37 2.96 2.62
CA GLY A 89 -14.76 2.82 3.06
C GLY A 89 -15.75 3.75 2.34
N TRP A 90 -15.54 3.93 1.04
CA TRP A 90 -16.37 4.71 0.10
C TRP A 90 -17.32 3.84 -0.74
N GLY A 91 -17.70 2.66 -0.23
CA GLY A 91 -18.36 1.58 -0.99
C GLY A 91 -19.56 1.95 -1.91
N PRO A 92 -20.04 1.01 -2.73
CA PRO A 92 -20.97 1.31 -3.83
C PRO A 92 -22.25 2.03 -3.36
N GLY A 93 -22.50 3.21 -3.92
CA GLY A 93 -23.69 4.02 -3.67
C GLY A 93 -23.57 5.06 -2.55
N VAL A 94 -22.44 5.15 -1.82
CA VAL A 94 -22.14 6.33 -1.02
C VAL A 94 -21.41 7.36 -1.88
N SER A 95 -22.16 8.14 -2.65
CA SER A 95 -21.65 9.41 -3.18
C SER A 95 -21.13 10.21 -1.98
N GLY A 96 -19.80 10.37 -1.92
CA GLY A 96 -19.11 10.83 -0.73
C GLY A 96 -19.78 12.05 -0.12
N CYS A 97 -20.14 11.96 1.16
CA CYS A 97 -20.41 13.18 1.89
C CYS A 97 -19.17 14.07 1.73
N SER A 98 -19.39 15.34 1.36
CA SER A 98 -18.38 16.39 1.25
C SER A 98 -17.41 16.48 2.44
N LEU A 99 -17.80 15.86 3.57
CA LEU A 99 -17.04 15.67 4.79
C LEU A 99 -15.96 14.59 4.70
N LYS A 100 -16.25 13.42 4.11
CA LYS A 100 -15.27 12.34 3.96
C LYS A 100 -14.11 12.76 3.07
N SER A 101 -14.38 13.48 1.98
CA SER A 101 -13.33 14.01 1.09
C SER A 101 -12.46 15.03 1.83
N VAL A 102 -13.05 15.89 2.66
CA VAL A 102 -12.30 16.87 3.46
C VAL A 102 -11.40 16.19 4.49
N ILE A 103 -11.88 15.15 5.18
CA ILE A 103 -11.07 14.40 6.16
C ILE A 103 -9.90 13.69 5.47
N ALA A 104 -10.16 13.02 4.34
CA ALA A 104 -9.13 12.36 3.55
C ALA A 104 -8.10 13.36 3.01
N ALA A 105 -8.57 14.48 2.42
CA ALA A 105 -7.70 15.54 1.91
C ALA A 105 -6.82 16.13 3.01
N ALA A 106 -7.39 16.50 4.15
CA ALA A 106 -6.65 17.00 5.30
C ALA A 106 -5.54 16.04 5.77
N SER A 107 -5.88 14.75 5.88
CA SER A 107 -4.92 13.70 6.27
C SER A 107 -3.75 13.60 5.28
N LEU A 108 -4.05 13.59 3.97
CA LEU A 108 -3.02 13.51 2.93
C LEU A 108 -2.17 14.79 2.85
N LEU A 109 -2.76 15.97 3.03
CA LEU A 109 -2.04 17.24 3.08
C LEU A 109 -1.05 17.29 4.24
N GLN A 110 -1.48 16.88 5.43
CA GLN A 110 -0.62 16.79 6.60
C GLN A 110 0.54 15.81 6.39
N TRP A 111 0.25 14.65 5.82
CA TRP A 111 1.29 13.67 5.51
C TRP A 111 2.25 14.16 4.44
N ALA A 112 1.75 14.80 3.38
CA ALA A 112 2.59 15.33 2.31
C ALA A 112 3.58 16.39 2.81
N GLU A 113 3.14 17.24 3.73
CA GLU A 113 4.00 18.23 4.39
C GLU A 113 5.00 17.55 5.34
N GLY A 114 4.54 16.66 6.21
CA GLY A 114 5.38 15.96 7.18
C GLY A 114 6.46 15.08 6.54
N ALA A 115 6.13 14.42 5.43
CA ALA A 115 7.05 13.61 4.64
C ALA A 115 7.93 14.44 3.69
N ARG A 116 7.68 15.76 3.59
CA ARG A 116 8.36 16.68 2.66
C ARG A 116 8.35 16.15 1.23
N MET A 117 7.17 15.86 0.70
CA MET A 117 7.00 15.18 -0.59
C MET A 117 7.75 15.84 -1.75
N SER A 118 7.88 17.18 -1.75
CA SER A 118 8.65 17.88 -2.79
C SER A 118 10.17 17.69 -2.73
N SER A 119 10.68 17.07 -1.67
CA SER A 119 12.08 16.62 -1.51
C SER A 119 12.24 15.12 -1.81
N ARG A 120 11.14 14.40 -2.07
CA ARG A 120 11.16 12.98 -2.46
C ARG A 120 11.13 12.85 -3.97
N SER A 121 11.72 11.79 -4.51
CA SER A 121 11.59 11.44 -5.91
C SER A 121 10.21 10.82 -6.18
N PRO A 122 9.70 10.93 -7.42
CA PRO A 122 8.44 10.29 -7.82
C PRO A 122 8.41 8.79 -7.52
N GLU A 123 9.54 8.09 -7.70
CA GLU A 123 9.68 6.66 -7.46
C GLU A 123 9.52 6.30 -5.97
N ALA A 124 10.10 7.09 -5.05
CA ALA A 124 9.92 6.84 -3.63
C ALA A 124 8.48 7.07 -3.16
N ILE A 125 7.83 8.10 -3.69
CA ILE A 125 6.41 8.36 -3.43
C ILE A 125 5.56 7.21 -3.96
N GLN A 126 5.86 6.73 -5.16
CA GLN A 126 5.20 5.59 -5.80
C GLN A 126 5.39 4.31 -4.98
N ASP A 127 6.61 4.00 -4.54
CA ASP A 127 6.92 2.82 -3.72
C ASP A 127 6.16 2.87 -2.38
N ALA A 128 6.14 4.04 -1.73
CA ALA A 128 5.38 4.22 -0.50
C ALA A 128 3.88 4.00 -0.73
N PHE A 129 3.32 4.53 -1.83
CA PHE A 129 1.93 4.31 -2.20
C PHE A 129 1.63 2.84 -2.49
N TYR A 130 2.41 2.16 -3.33
CA TYR A 130 2.19 0.75 -3.66
C TYR A 130 2.35 -0.15 -2.44
N SER A 131 3.31 0.13 -1.56
CA SER A 131 3.45 -0.61 -0.30
C SER A 131 2.18 -0.55 0.56
N TRP A 132 1.41 0.52 0.48
CA TRP A 132 0.09 0.61 1.13
C TRP A 132 -1.01 -0.03 0.28
N TYR A 133 -1.07 0.32 -1.01
CA TYR A 133 -2.13 -0.07 -1.94
C TYR A 133 -2.19 -1.59 -2.16
N ASP A 134 -1.05 -2.27 -2.22
CA ASP A 134 -0.95 -3.73 -2.36
C ASP A 134 -1.42 -4.48 -1.11
N GLY A 135 -1.49 -3.79 0.04
CA GLY A 135 -2.05 -4.33 1.27
C GLY A 135 -3.58 -4.28 1.35
N LEU A 136 -4.24 -3.66 0.37
CA LEU A 136 -5.68 -3.48 0.34
C LEU A 136 -6.39 -4.66 -0.38
N THR A 137 -7.65 -4.87 -0.04
CA THR A 137 -8.55 -5.75 -0.81
C THR A 137 -9.00 -5.08 -2.11
N ASP A 138 -9.40 -5.87 -3.12
CA ASP A 138 -9.89 -5.36 -4.41
C ASP A 138 -10.98 -4.30 -4.27
N ASN A 139 -11.96 -4.51 -3.37
CA ASN A 139 -13.04 -3.55 -3.12
C ASN A 139 -12.55 -2.24 -2.49
N GLN A 140 -11.48 -2.27 -1.70
CA GLN A 140 -10.87 -1.07 -1.12
C GLN A 140 -10.07 -0.30 -2.15
N GLN A 141 -9.40 -1.00 -3.06
CA GLN A 141 -8.70 -0.41 -4.19
C GLN A 141 -9.68 0.30 -5.14
N GLU A 142 -10.78 -0.36 -5.50
CA GLU A 142 -11.85 0.22 -6.31
C GLU A 142 -12.48 1.44 -5.62
N GLY A 143 -12.81 1.33 -4.33
CA GLY A 143 -13.37 2.44 -3.57
C GLY A 143 -12.41 3.64 -3.42
N PHE A 144 -11.10 3.41 -3.35
CA PHE A 144 -10.11 4.49 -3.36
C PHE A 144 -10.04 5.16 -4.73
N ALA A 145 -10.04 4.40 -5.82
CA ALA A 145 -9.99 4.94 -7.17
C ALA A 145 -11.21 5.83 -7.47
N GLU A 146 -12.40 5.43 -7.02
CA GLU A 146 -13.63 6.25 -7.12
C GLU A 146 -13.58 7.51 -6.25
N ALA A 147 -12.96 7.43 -5.06
CA ALA A 147 -12.85 8.54 -4.13
C ALA A 147 -11.77 9.55 -4.50
N TRP A 148 -10.70 9.12 -5.20
CA TRP A 148 -9.52 9.93 -5.48
C TRP A 148 -9.84 11.29 -6.12
N PRO A 149 -10.72 11.39 -7.14
CA PRO A 149 -11.10 12.70 -7.71
C PRO A 149 -11.71 13.65 -6.67
N LEU A 150 -12.58 13.15 -5.80
CA LEU A 150 -13.25 13.95 -4.76
C LEU A 150 -12.27 14.42 -3.67
N ILE A 151 -11.28 13.59 -3.36
CA ILE A 151 -10.21 13.91 -2.40
C ILE A 151 -9.29 14.97 -3.01
N LYS A 152 -8.93 14.83 -4.28
CA LYS A 152 -8.11 15.79 -5.03
C LYS A 152 -8.77 17.18 -5.05
N ASP A 153 -10.05 17.26 -5.39
CA ASP A 153 -10.79 18.52 -5.40
C ASP A 153 -10.84 19.15 -4.00
N ALA A 154 -11.17 18.36 -2.97
CA ALA A 154 -11.19 18.87 -1.59
C ALA A 154 -9.83 19.35 -1.09
N ALA A 155 -8.72 18.71 -1.51
CA ALA A 155 -7.38 19.14 -1.17
C ALA A 155 -7.02 20.47 -1.84
N LEU A 156 -7.40 20.65 -3.11
CA LEU A 156 -7.21 21.91 -3.82
C LEU A 156 -8.04 23.05 -3.22
N ASP A 157 -9.28 22.78 -2.82
CA ASP A 157 -10.12 23.75 -2.11
C ASP A 157 -9.44 24.18 -0.79
N LEU A 158 -8.96 23.22 0.01
CA LEU A 158 -8.28 23.47 1.29
C LEU A 158 -6.99 24.28 1.13
N LEU A 159 -6.24 24.05 0.06
CA LEU A 159 -5.01 24.77 -0.26
C LEU A 159 -5.27 26.17 -0.81
N SER A 160 -6.38 26.37 -1.52
CA SER A 160 -6.69 27.63 -2.21
C SER A 160 -7.34 28.63 -1.27
N ASP A 161 -8.32 28.19 -0.48
CA ASP A 161 -9.08 29.05 0.42
C ASP A 161 -9.57 28.26 1.64
N LYS A 162 -8.63 27.97 2.55
CA LYS A 162 -8.91 27.26 3.81
C LYS A 162 -10.01 27.97 4.63
N ASP A 163 -9.99 29.30 4.67
CA ASP A 163 -10.90 30.08 5.49
C ASP A 163 -12.36 29.89 5.04
N SER A 164 -12.59 29.78 3.72
CA SER A 164 -13.91 29.46 3.15
C SER A 164 -14.42 28.06 3.50
N MET A 165 -13.54 27.15 3.91
CA MET A 165 -13.87 25.76 4.25
C MET A 165 -14.03 25.50 5.74
N THR A 166 -13.85 26.52 6.60
CA THR A 166 -13.83 26.38 8.07
C THR A 166 -15.03 25.62 8.62
N ASP A 167 -16.25 25.91 8.14
CA ASP A 167 -17.46 25.21 8.58
C ASP A 167 -17.43 23.71 8.22
N ARG A 168 -16.97 23.35 7.01
CA ARG A 168 -16.84 21.95 6.56
C ARG A 168 -15.73 21.20 7.31
N ILE A 169 -14.66 21.90 7.67
CA ILE A 169 -13.56 21.36 8.47
C ILE A 169 -14.06 21.06 9.89
N ALA A 170 -14.79 22.01 10.50
CA ALA A 170 -15.38 21.83 11.82
C ALA A 170 -16.41 20.70 11.85
N ASP A 171 -17.29 20.62 10.85
CA ASP A 171 -18.26 19.54 10.69
C ASP A 171 -17.58 18.17 10.49
N ALA A 172 -16.38 18.15 9.91
CA ALA A 172 -15.53 16.96 9.78
C ALA A 172 -14.87 16.55 11.11
N GLY A 173 -15.05 17.31 12.19
CA GLY A 173 -14.40 17.09 13.48
C GLY A 173 -12.92 17.45 13.47
N LEU A 174 -12.47 18.23 12.48
CA LEU A 174 -11.12 18.74 12.37
C LEU A 174 -11.08 20.19 12.88
N ASP A 175 -9.94 20.60 13.40
CA ASP A 175 -9.71 21.99 13.81
C ASP A 175 -8.91 22.71 12.73
N ALA A 176 -9.54 23.70 12.08
CA ALA A 176 -8.99 24.50 11.00
C ALA A 176 -7.72 25.25 11.38
N ASP A 177 -7.56 25.60 12.66
CA ASP A 177 -6.36 26.28 13.16
C ASP A 177 -5.21 25.31 13.41
N THR A 178 -5.52 24.03 13.66
CA THR A 178 -4.51 22.97 13.86
C THR A 178 -4.15 22.23 12.58
N LEU A 179 -4.95 22.37 11.52
CA LEU A 179 -4.65 21.79 10.23
C LEU A 179 -3.33 22.39 9.71
N PRO A 180 -2.25 21.60 9.66
CA PRO A 180 -0.98 22.12 9.20
C PRO A 180 -1.13 22.51 7.73
N GLY A 181 -0.75 23.74 7.40
CA GLY A 181 -0.72 24.18 6.02
C GLY A 181 0.23 23.28 5.24
N CYS A 182 -0.28 22.55 4.25
CA CYS A 182 0.57 21.87 3.29
C CYS A 182 1.02 22.90 2.24
N THR A 183 2.31 22.88 1.91
CA THR A 183 2.80 23.68 0.80
C THR A 183 2.24 23.12 -0.51
N LEU A 184 1.75 23.98 -1.42
CA LEU A 184 1.26 23.57 -2.74
C LEU A 184 2.26 22.66 -3.46
N LYS A 185 3.56 22.92 -3.33
CA LYS A 185 4.64 22.10 -3.90
C LYS A 185 4.68 20.67 -3.37
N ASN A 186 4.46 20.47 -2.06
CA ASN A 186 4.43 19.14 -1.44
C ASN A 186 3.20 18.35 -1.90
N TRP A 187 2.03 19.02 -1.94
CA TRP A 187 0.82 18.42 -2.50
C TRP A 187 0.99 18.05 -3.97
N GLN A 188 1.51 18.96 -4.80
CA GLN A 188 1.72 18.70 -6.23
C GLN A 188 2.66 17.52 -6.50
N ALA A 189 3.70 17.34 -5.67
CA ALA A 189 4.59 16.18 -5.78
C ALA A 189 3.84 14.86 -5.55
N LEU A 190 2.97 14.81 -4.54
CA LEU A 190 2.12 13.65 -4.27
C LEU A 190 1.07 13.44 -5.38
N GLN A 191 0.33 14.51 -5.70
CA GLN A 191 -0.73 14.49 -6.69
C GLN A 191 -0.22 14.02 -8.05
N SER A 192 0.92 14.52 -8.52
CA SER A 192 1.48 14.15 -9.83
C SER A 192 1.80 12.66 -9.95
N VAL A 193 2.19 12.01 -8.85
CA VAL A 193 2.48 10.57 -8.83
C VAL A 193 1.18 9.78 -8.83
N LEU A 194 0.24 10.16 -7.97
CA LEU A 194 -1.04 9.47 -7.83
C LEU A 194 -1.92 9.59 -9.08
N ASP A 195 -1.99 10.77 -9.70
CA ASP A 195 -2.71 10.98 -10.97
C ASP A 195 -2.11 10.14 -12.13
N GLY A 196 -0.84 9.71 -12.01
CA GLY A 196 -0.20 8.81 -12.98
C GLY A 196 -0.47 7.32 -12.74
N ILE A 197 -0.95 6.95 -11.55
CA ILE A 197 -1.10 5.55 -11.10
C ILE A 197 -2.57 5.17 -10.92
N VAL A 198 -3.36 6.05 -10.30
CA VAL A 198 -4.76 5.81 -10.01
C VAL A 198 -5.53 6.05 -11.30
N PRO A 199 -6.15 5.02 -11.90
CA PRO A 199 -6.96 5.23 -13.09
C PRO A 199 -8.11 6.17 -12.72
N GLU A 200 -8.24 7.29 -13.43
CA GLU A 200 -9.43 8.12 -13.29
C GLU A 200 -10.63 7.25 -13.66
N THR A 201 -11.51 7.02 -12.69
CA THR A 201 -12.83 6.42 -12.95
C THR A 201 -13.61 7.46 -13.72
N ASN A 202 -13.33 7.57 -15.02
CA ASN A 202 -14.09 8.38 -15.95
C ASN A 202 -15.50 7.82 -15.89
N GLY A 203 -16.38 8.52 -15.18
CA GLY A 203 -17.81 8.27 -15.20
C GLY A 203 -18.35 8.47 -16.61
N GLU A 204 -18.15 7.47 -17.48
CA GLU A 204 -18.99 7.27 -18.65
C GLU A 204 -20.29 6.66 -18.13
N ALA A 205 -21.22 7.54 -17.75
CA ALA A 205 -22.65 7.26 -17.77
C ALA A 205 -23.17 7.38 -19.21
#